data_AF-Q38EW2-F1
#
_entry.id   AF-Q38EW2-F1
#
_cell.length_a   1.000
_cell.length_b   1.000
_cell.length_c   1.000
_cell.angle_alpha   90.00
_cell.angle_beta   90.00
_cell.angle_gamma   90.00
#
_symmetry.space_group_name_H-M   'P 1'
#
loop_
_entity.id
_entity.type
_entity.pdbx_description
1 polymer ?
#
loop_
_entity_poly.entity_id
_entity_poly.type
_entity_poly.pdbx_seq_one_letter_code
_entity_poly.pdbx_strand_id
1 'polypeptide(L)'
;MSKQEPLQKIPGECPTPRELGKAGWIILHSAAAVFPYNPTPTQQEAFRNFLHGWSHAYACSHCAYHMRRYFHQNPPVVTDKLALNRYLCEFHNAVNERVGNKIYDCDPMNVLRRWHPTFPDMEDQPTIEEQVKSLELKEKNETPQGVSDRWRQQNSSASPDGNVGRWSVGDARWTDTTSESRRTNVGEISAGWGTAGEKMKQRNSAGDGVSDAGASEKKWWRWGNSTSSSTTATIATPSAAEPAEDVEASVTSILSKLRACMVYCPDDKKSSA
;
A
#
# COMPACT_ATOMS: atom_id res chain seq x y z
N MET A 1 12.23 0.93 -39.44
CA MET A 1 12.39 -0.08 -38.35
C MET A 1 11.80 -1.38 -38.86
N SER A 2 12.59 -2.46 -38.94
CA SER A 2 12.03 -3.79 -39.24
C SER A 2 11.09 -4.15 -38.09
N LYS A 3 9.84 -4.48 -38.41
CA LYS A 3 8.90 -5.01 -37.41
C LYS A 3 9.50 -6.33 -36.91
N GLN A 4 9.78 -6.44 -35.63
CA GLN A 4 10.13 -7.73 -35.03
C GLN A 4 8.91 -8.64 -35.18
N GLU A 5 9.13 -9.82 -35.77
CA GLU A 5 8.09 -10.84 -35.85
C GLU A 5 7.80 -11.38 -34.44
N PRO A 6 6.54 -11.44 -34.01
CA PRO A 6 6.21 -11.91 -32.67
C PRO A 6 6.57 -13.39 -32.52
N LEU A 7 7.13 -13.76 -31.36
CA LEU A 7 7.39 -15.16 -31.03
C LEU A 7 6.06 -15.92 -30.94
N GLN A 8 5.93 -17.02 -31.69
CA GLN A 8 4.72 -17.86 -31.68
C GLN A 8 4.57 -18.71 -30.41
N LYS A 9 5.67 -18.94 -29.68
CA LYS A 9 5.70 -19.74 -28.45
C LYS A 9 6.28 -18.92 -27.31
N ILE A 10 5.55 -18.86 -26.20
CA ILE A 10 6.05 -18.30 -24.94
C ILE A 10 6.92 -19.39 -24.28
N PRO A 11 8.21 -19.14 -24.01
CA PRO A 11 9.07 -20.13 -23.39
C PRO A 11 8.70 -20.35 -21.91
N GLY A 12 9.01 -21.55 -21.40
CA GLY A 12 8.78 -21.94 -20.02
C GLY A 12 7.64 -22.93 -19.86
N GLU A 13 7.58 -23.53 -18.67
CA GLU A 13 6.48 -24.41 -18.25
C GLU A 13 5.52 -23.64 -17.35
N CYS A 14 4.31 -24.17 -17.13
CA CYS A 14 3.42 -23.57 -16.17
C CYS A 14 4.03 -23.58 -14.77
N PRO A 15 3.91 -22.49 -13.99
CA PRO A 15 4.54 -22.40 -12.69
C PRO A 15 3.94 -23.42 -11.73
N THR A 16 4.78 -24.10 -10.96
CA THR A 16 4.31 -24.95 -9.86
C THR A 16 3.59 -24.11 -8.80
N PRO A 17 2.72 -24.70 -7.95
CA PRO A 17 2.09 -23.99 -6.84
C PRO A 17 3.10 -23.29 -5.90
N ARG A 18 4.30 -23.85 -5.75
CA ARG A 18 5.38 -23.27 -4.94
C ARG A 18 5.98 -22.02 -5.60
N GLU A 19 6.19 -22.03 -6.91
CA GLU A 19 6.68 -20.88 -7.66
C GLU A 19 5.64 -19.75 -7.67
N LEU A 20 4.38 -20.11 -7.90
CA LEU A 20 3.25 -19.19 -7.79
C LEU A 20 3.16 -18.57 -6.38
N GLY A 21 3.39 -19.38 -5.34
CA GLY A 21 3.49 -18.92 -3.95
C GLY A 21 4.60 -17.89 -3.74
N LYS A 22 5.83 -18.20 -4.18
CA LYS A 22 6.96 -17.27 -4.09
C LYS A 22 6.69 -15.95 -4.79
N ALA A 23 6.19 -15.99 -6.02
CA ALA A 23 5.85 -14.79 -6.79
C ALA A 23 4.73 -13.99 -6.11
N GLY A 24 3.69 -14.67 -5.63
CA GLY A 24 2.58 -14.03 -4.91
C GLY A 24 3.04 -13.30 -3.65
N TRP A 25 3.89 -13.93 -2.83
CA TRP A 25 4.42 -13.28 -1.64
C TRP A 25 5.29 -12.07 -1.95
N ILE A 26 6.08 -12.10 -3.03
CA ILE A 26 6.84 -10.93 -3.49
C ILE A 26 5.89 -9.78 -3.81
N ILE A 27 4.82 -10.04 -4.58
CA ILE A 27 3.84 -9.01 -4.94
C ILE A 27 3.18 -8.43 -3.69
N LEU A 28 2.64 -9.29 -2.81
CA LEU A 28 1.88 -8.84 -1.64
C LEU A 28 2.74 -8.04 -0.65
N HIS A 29 3.92 -8.57 -0.28
CA HIS A 29 4.80 -7.88 0.68
C HIS A 29 5.41 -6.61 0.09
N SER A 30 5.77 -6.58 -1.21
CA SER A 30 6.32 -5.37 -1.82
C SER A 30 5.27 -4.27 -1.96
N ALA A 31 4.03 -4.63 -2.33
CA ALA A 31 2.92 -3.67 -2.39
C ALA A 31 2.58 -3.09 -1.00
N ALA A 32 2.60 -3.94 0.03
CA ALA A 32 2.36 -3.51 1.40
C ALA A 32 3.47 -2.64 1.96
N ALA A 33 4.73 -2.92 1.60
CA ALA A 33 5.86 -2.15 2.11
C ALA A 33 5.75 -0.67 1.71
N VAL A 34 5.37 -0.37 0.47
CA VAL A 34 5.19 1.00 -0.02
C VAL A 34 3.82 1.61 0.33
N PHE A 35 2.95 0.89 1.02
CA PHE A 35 1.67 1.44 1.47
C PHE A 35 1.91 2.62 2.43
N PRO A 36 1.14 3.72 2.36
CA PRO A 36 1.43 4.93 3.12
C PRO A 36 1.25 4.75 4.64
N TYR A 37 1.97 5.54 5.43
CA TYR A 37 1.66 5.73 6.86
C TYR A 37 0.30 6.41 7.03
N ASN A 38 -0.04 7.36 6.14
CA ASN A 38 -1.31 8.09 6.18
C ASN A 38 -2.16 7.83 4.92
N PRO A 39 -2.72 6.62 4.74
CA PRO A 39 -3.46 6.28 3.54
C PRO A 39 -4.83 6.99 3.51
N THR A 40 -5.18 7.52 2.34
CA THR A 40 -6.53 8.04 2.08
C THR A 40 -7.58 6.94 2.16
N PRO A 41 -8.86 7.24 2.44
CA PRO A 41 -9.93 6.25 2.44
C PRO A 41 -9.97 5.40 1.16
N THR A 42 -9.73 6.03 0.00
CA THR A 42 -9.65 5.35 -1.30
C THR A 42 -8.49 4.36 -1.36
N GLN A 43 -7.30 4.70 -0.84
CA GLN A 43 -6.16 3.78 -0.80
C GLN A 43 -6.43 2.58 0.13
N GLN A 44 -7.04 2.82 1.29
CA GLN A 44 -7.41 1.74 2.22
C GLN A 44 -8.41 0.79 1.58
N GLU A 45 -9.46 1.34 0.95
CA GLU A 45 -10.47 0.55 0.25
C GLU A 45 -9.88 -0.20 -0.95
N ALA A 46 -9.03 0.44 -1.74
CA ALA A 46 -8.34 -0.19 -2.86
C ALA A 46 -7.50 -1.38 -2.41
N PHE A 47 -6.73 -1.26 -1.31
CA PHE A 47 -5.90 -2.37 -0.83
C PHE A 47 -6.75 -3.51 -0.25
N ARG A 48 -7.84 -3.19 0.45
CA ARG A 48 -8.79 -4.20 0.94
C ARG A 48 -9.42 -4.97 -0.22
N ASN A 49 -9.90 -4.25 -1.23
CA ASN A 49 -10.49 -4.84 -2.44
C ASN A 49 -9.44 -5.63 -3.24
N PHE A 50 -8.19 -5.17 -3.29
CA PHE A 50 -7.08 -5.90 -3.89
C PHE A 50 -6.88 -7.25 -3.21
N LEU A 51 -6.83 -7.32 -1.88
CA LEU A 51 -6.66 -8.60 -1.17
C LEU A 51 -7.85 -9.54 -1.39
N HIS A 52 -9.09 -9.05 -1.31
CA HIS A 52 -10.25 -9.88 -1.62
C HIS A 52 -10.23 -10.36 -3.08
N GLY A 53 -10.02 -9.47 -4.05
CA GLY A 53 -9.91 -9.83 -5.46
C GLY A 53 -8.78 -10.82 -5.72
N TRP A 54 -7.62 -10.62 -5.09
CA TRP A 54 -6.49 -11.55 -5.15
C TRP A 54 -6.88 -12.95 -4.67
N SER A 55 -7.61 -13.07 -3.56
CA SER A 55 -8.08 -14.37 -3.05
C SER A 55 -9.09 -15.09 -3.96
N HIS A 56 -9.76 -14.37 -4.85
CA HIS A 56 -10.66 -14.94 -5.86
C HIS A 56 -9.93 -15.29 -7.16
N ALA A 57 -8.94 -14.50 -7.56
CA ALA A 57 -8.18 -14.68 -8.79
C ALA A 57 -6.95 -15.60 -8.64
N TYR A 58 -6.59 -16.00 -7.41
CA TYR A 58 -5.39 -16.79 -7.16
C TYR A 58 -5.46 -18.18 -7.82
N ALA A 59 -4.53 -18.46 -8.74
CA ALA A 59 -4.61 -19.61 -9.66
C ALA A 59 -4.50 -21.01 -8.99
N CYS A 60 -4.06 -21.09 -7.74
CA CYS A 60 -4.15 -22.30 -6.94
C CYS A 60 -5.50 -22.32 -6.20
N SER A 61 -6.47 -23.09 -6.69
CA SER A 61 -7.83 -23.21 -6.13
C SER A 61 -7.88 -23.59 -4.65
N HIS A 62 -7.08 -24.57 -4.23
CA HIS A 62 -6.95 -24.97 -2.82
C HIS A 62 -6.34 -23.85 -1.95
N CYS A 63 -5.39 -23.09 -2.50
CA CYS A 63 -4.79 -21.95 -1.81
C CYS A 63 -5.80 -20.79 -1.71
N ALA A 64 -6.52 -20.51 -2.79
CA ALA A 64 -7.55 -19.48 -2.88
C ALA A 64 -8.70 -19.73 -1.89
N TYR A 65 -9.16 -20.99 -1.76
CA TYR A 65 -10.15 -21.38 -0.76
C TYR A 65 -9.71 -21.03 0.66
N HIS A 66 -8.49 -21.43 1.05
CA HIS A 66 -7.96 -21.14 2.38
C HIS A 66 -7.73 -19.66 2.62
N MET A 67 -7.28 -18.92 1.60
CA MET A 67 -7.11 -17.48 1.68
C MET A 67 -8.45 -16.75 1.92
N ARG A 68 -9.51 -17.12 1.20
CA ARG A 68 -10.85 -16.55 1.42
C ARG A 68 -11.38 -16.81 2.82
N ARG A 69 -11.20 -18.04 3.34
CA ARG A 69 -11.58 -18.35 4.74
C ARG A 69 -10.77 -17.54 5.74
N TYR A 70 -9.47 -17.40 5.50
CA TYR A 70 -8.63 -16.58 6.36
C TYR A 70 -9.10 -15.12 6.38
N PHE A 71 -9.37 -14.51 5.21
CA PHE A 71 -9.86 -13.12 5.12
C PHE A 71 -11.26 -12.93 5.70
N HIS A 72 -12.11 -13.97 5.71
CA HIS A 72 -13.40 -13.91 6.38
C HIS A 72 -13.25 -13.88 7.91
N GLN A 73 -12.34 -14.68 8.46
CA GLN A 73 -12.10 -14.78 9.91
C GLN A 73 -11.21 -13.64 10.43
N ASN A 74 -10.30 -13.15 9.60
CA ASN A 74 -9.33 -12.11 9.90
C ASN A 74 -9.42 -11.06 8.78
N PRO A 75 -10.37 -10.11 8.86
CA PRO A 75 -10.53 -9.09 7.83
C PRO A 75 -9.24 -8.27 7.62
N PRO A 76 -8.92 -7.86 6.38
CA PRO A 76 -7.72 -7.08 6.09
C PRO A 76 -7.61 -5.79 6.91
N VAL A 77 -6.50 -5.66 7.63
CA VAL A 77 -6.12 -4.44 8.36
C VAL A 77 -5.28 -3.56 7.44
N VAL A 78 -5.86 -2.44 7.02
CA VAL A 78 -5.29 -1.51 6.02
C VAL A 78 -5.24 -0.07 6.54
N THR A 79 -5.13 0.11 7.86
CA THR A 79 -5.19 1.44 8.50
C THR A 79 -3.98 2.31 8.16
N ASP A 80 -2.81 1.69 8.07
CA ASP A 80 -1.52 2.33 7.82
C ASP A 80 -0.47 1.29 7.39
N LYS A 81 0.71 1.77 6.99
CA LYS A 81 1.88 0.97 6.60
C LYS A 81 2.19 -0.14 7.59
N LEU A 82 2.30 0.17 8.88
CA LEU A 82 2.77 -0.78 9.89
C LEU A 82 1.73 -1.88 10.12
N ALA A 83 0.46 -1.49 10.25
CA ALA A 83 -0.64 -2.41 10.47
C ALA A 83 -0.81 -3.38 9.29
N LEU A 84 -0.70 -2.88 8.05
CA LEU A 84 -0.82 -3.71 6.85
C LEU A 84 0.34 -4.70 6.71
N ASN A 85 1.57 -4.27 6.97
CA ASN A 85 2.74 -5.15 6.90
C ASN A 85 2.69 -6.25 7.98
N ARG A 86 2.24 -5.91 9.20
CA ARG A 86 1.96 -6.89 10.25
C ARG A 86 0.94 -7.91 9.79
N TYR A 87 -0.22 -7.44 9.33
CA TYR A 87 -1.32 -8.29 8.90
C TYR A 87 -0.91 -9.26 7.79
N LEU A 88 -0.16 -8.80 6.78
CA LEU A 88 0.33 -9.69 5.72
C LEU A 88 1.38 -10.70 6.18
N CYS A 89 2.20 -10.34 7.16
CA CYS A 89 3.09 -11.29 7.80
C CYS A 89 2.31 -12.36 8.58
N GLU A 90 1.30 -11.97 9.36
CA GLU A 90 0.44 -12.89 10.11
C GLU A 90 -0.34 -13.83 9.18
N PHE A 91 -0.85 -13.30 8.06
CA PHE A 91 -1.45 -14.11 7.01
C PHE A 91 -0.45 -15.11 6.40
N HIS A 92 0.75 -14.66 6.06
CA HIS A 92 1.80 -15.55 5.54
C HIS A 92 2.18 -16.62 6.57
N ASN A 93 2.23 -16.28 7.85
CA ASN A 93 2.47 -17.23 8.94
C ASN A 93 1.36 -18.26 9.08
N ALA A 94 0.09 -17.87 8.93
CA ALA A 94 -1.02 -18.82 8.91
C ALA A 94 -0.91 -19.81 7.74
N VAL A 95 -0.35 -19.39 6.59
CA VAL A 95 -0.01 -20.31 5.50
C VAL A 95 1.19 -21.17 5.85
N ASN A 96 2.24 -20.60 6.47
CA ASN A 96 3.43 -21.34 6.88
C ASN A 96 3.09 -22.47 7.86
N GLU A 97 2.27 -22.20 8.87
CA GLU A 97 1.81 -23.20 9.83
C GLU A 97 1.11 -24.37 9.13
N ARG A 98 0.19 -24.07 8.21
CA ARG A 98 -0.55 -25.09 7.44
C ARG A 98 0.33 -26.00 6.60
N VAL A 99 1.47 -25.50 6.12
CA VAL A 99 2.40 -26.27 5.27
C VAL A 99 3.64 -26.75 6.02
N GLY A 100 3.71 -26.57 7.34
CA GLY A 100 4.83 -27.00 8.18
C GLY A 100 6.12 -26.19 7.99
N ASN A 101 6.02 -24.95 7.51
CA ASN A 101 7.14 -24.01 7.43
C ASN A 101 7.36 -23.28 8.76
N LYS A 102 8.54 -22.67 8.89
CA LYS A 102 8.87 -21.80 10.03
C LYS A 102 7.97 -20.57 10.08
N ILE A 103 7.63 -20.16 11.30
CA ILE A 103 6.91 -18.92 11.61
C ILE A 103 7.92 -17.80 11.79
N TYR A 104 7.60 -16.61 11.26
CA TYR A 104 8.44 -15.41 11.37
C TYR A 104 7.90 -14.45 12.42
N ASP A 105 8.78 -13.61 12.97
CA ASP A 105 8.38 -12.46 13.77
C ASP A 105 7.71 -11.41 12.89
N CYS A 106 6.48 -11.04 13.24
CA CYS A 106 5.66 -10.07 12.51
C CYS A 106 5.72 -8.65 13.08
N ASP A 107 6.74 -8.32 13.88
CA ASP A 107 7.10 -6.92 14.10
C ASP A 107 7.21 -6.19 12.74
N PRO A 108 6.42 -5.12 12.50
CA PRO A 108 6.42 -4.40 11.23
C PRO A 108 7.80 -3.97 10.77
N MET A 109 8.70 -3.58 11.67
CA MET A 109 10.04 -3.14 11.34
C MET A 109 10.92 -4.31 10.85
N ASN A 110 10.70 -5.52 11.38
CA ASN A 110 11.37 -6.73 10.90
C ASN A 110 10.91 -7.11 9.49
N VAL A 111 9.60 -6.97 9.21
CA VAL A 111 9.03 -7.19 7.89
C VAL A 111 9.54 -6.15 6.88
N LEU A 112 9.42 -4.86 7.22
CA LEU A 112 9.79 -3.74 6.36
C LEU A 112 11.29 -3.69 6.05
N ARG A 113 12.16 -4.14 6.97
CA ARG A 113 13.61 -4.26 6.70
C ARG A 113 13.91 -5.11 5.46
N ARG A 114 13.06 -6.10 5.16
CA ARG A 114 13.24 -6.96 3.99
C ARG A 114 12.55 -6.42 2.74
N TRP A 115 11.42 -5.74 2.89
CA TRP A 115 10.51 -5.48 1.77
C TRP A 115 10.40 -4.01 1.36
N HIS A 116 10.74 -3.05 2.22
CA HIS A 116 10.69 -1.63 1.86
C HIS A 116 11.94 -1.24 1.08
N PRO A 117 11.81 -0.63 -0.12
CA PRO A 117 12.96 -0.33 -0.99
C PRO A 117 13.97 0.65 -0.39
N THR A 118 13.52 1.52 0.51
CA THR A 118 14.31 2.60 1.12
C THR A 118 14.52 2.47 2.63
N PHE A 119 14.23 1.29 3.22
CA PHE A 119 14.39 1.08 4.67
C PHE A 119 15.78 1.54 5.19
N PRO A 120 15.87 2.27 6.33
CA PRO A 120 14.79 2.66 7.25
C PRO A 120 14.09 3.97 6.89
N ASP A 121 14.53 4.68 5.85
CA ASP A 121 13.89 5.90 5.35
C ASP A 121 12.62 5.55 4.57
N MET A 122 11.47 5.56 5.24
CA MET A 122 10.21 5.04 4.70
C MET A 122 9.14 6.12 4.53
N GLU A 123 9.58 7.36 4.29
CA GLU A 123 8.68 8.49 4.07
C GLU A 123 7.70 8.22 2.91
N ASP A 124 6.45 8.66 3.11
CA ASP A 124 5.38 8.47 2.14
C ASP A 124 5.72 9.21 0.85
N GLN A 125 5.75 8.48 -0.26
CA GLN A 125 6.01 9.03 -1.59
C GLN A 125 4.73 9.62 -2.18
N PRO A 126 4.83 10.67 -3.02
CA PRO A 126 3.68 11.21 -3.72
C PRO A 126 3.01 10.14 -4.59
N THR A 127 1.69 10.18 -4.66
CA THR A 127 0.90 9.33 -5.56
C THR A 127 1.28 9.57 -7.02
N ILE A 128 0.96 8.62 -7.90
CA ILE A 128 1.22 8.78 -9.33
C ILE A 128 0.47 9.99 -9.89
N GLU A 129 -0.75 10.24 -9.39
CA GLU A 129 -1.57 11.40 -9.76
C GLU A 129 -0.91 12.72 -9.34
N GLU A 130 -0.33 12.79 -8.14
CA GLU A 130 0.43 13.95 -7.67
C GLU A 130 1.72 14.14 -8.47
N GLN A 131 2.42 13.05 -8.78
CA GLN A 131 3.62 13.08 -9.61
C GLN A 131 3.30 13.62 -11.01
N VAL A 132 2.29 13.07 -11.68
CA VAL A 132 1.84 13.53 -13.01
C VAL A 132 1.45 15.01 -12.96
N LYS A 133 0.63 15.42 -11.98
CA LYS A 133 0.24 16.83 -11.82
C LYS A 133 1.45 17.75 -11.59
N SER A 134 2.45 17.29 -10.84
CA SER A 134 3.69 18.05 -10.62
C SER A 134 4.51 18.21 -11.90
N LEU A 135 4.54 17.18 -12.76
CA LEU A 135 5.23 17.21 -14.04
C LEU A 135 4.52 18.13 -15.03
N GLU A 136 3.19 18.01 -15.15
CA GLU A 136 2.38 18.90 -15.99
C GLU A 136 2.52 20.37 -15.59
N LEU A 137 2.61 20.66 -14.27
CA LEU A 137 2.83 22.03 -13.80
C LEU A 137 4.22 22.55 -14.19
N LYS A 138 5.25 21.70 -14.11
CA LYS A 138 6.61 22.05 -14.54
C LYS A 138 6.63 22.35 -16.04
N GLU A 139 6.04 21.49 -16.85
CA GLU A 139 5.92 21.68 -18.30
C GLU A 139 5.16 22.97 -18.65
N LYS A 140 4.03 23.23 -18.00
CA LYS A 140 3.27 24.49 -18.18
C LYS A 140 4.10 25.71 -17.86
N ASN A 141 4.85 25.67 -16.76
CA ASN A 141 5.70 26.78 -16.35
C ASN A 141 6.90 26.96 -17.30
N GLU A 142 7.34 25.92 -17.99
CA GLU A 142 8.47 25.94 -18.94
C GLU A 142 8.05 26.37 -20.36
N THR A 143 6.75 26.41 -20.67
CA THR A 143 6.26 26.98 -21.93
C THR A 143 6.61 28.48 -22.05
N PRO A 144 6.70 29.06 -23.27
CA PRO A 144 7.01 30.49 -23.43
C PRO A 144 6.06 31.42 -22.67
N GLN A 145 4.78 31.06 -22.61
CA GLN A 145 3.77 31.76 -21.80
C GLN A 145 4.04 31.58 -20.30
N GLY A 146 4.25 30.34 -19.85
CA GLY A 146 4.58 30.04 -18.45
C GLY A 146 5.86 30.73 -17.97
N VAL A 147 6.89 30.86 -18.82
CA VAL A 147 8.12 31.60 -18.51
C VAL A 147 7.83 33.09 -18.40
N SER A 148 7.05 33.67 -19.32
CA SER A 148 6.65 35.08 -19.26
C SER A 148 5.82 35.39 -18.02
N ASP A 149 4.86 34.53 -17.68
CA ASP A 149 4.01 34.66 -16.50
C ASP A 149 4.82 34.51 -15.20
N ARG A 150 5.75 33.55 -15.15
CA ARG A 150 6.66 33.37 -14.02
C ARG A 150 7.56 34.59 -13.81
N TRP A 151 8.11 35.15 -14.90
CA TRP A 151 8.92 36.37 -14.85
C TRP A 151 8.10 37.58 -14.38
N ARG A 152 6.84 37.70 -14.86
CA ARG A 152 5.91 38.72 -14.38
C ARG A 152 5.61 38.56 -12.89
N GLN A 153 5.35 37.34 -12.41
CA GLN A 153 5.08 37.07 -10.99
C GLN A 153 6.27 37.42 -10.09
N GLN A 154 7.49 37.04 -10.49
CA GLN A 154 8.71 37.37 -9.73
C GLN A 154 8.97 38.88 -9.63
N ASN A 155 8.62 39.63 -10.68
CA ASN A 155 8.80 41.09 -10.71
C ASN A 155 7.62 41.87 -10.12
N SER A 156 6.46 41.23 -9.92
CA SER A 156 5.29 41.88 -9.30
C SER A 156 5.42 41.97 -7.78
N SER A 157 6.13 41.02 -7.14
CA SER A 157 6.36 41.01 -5.69
C SER A 157 7.45 41.98 -5.21
N ALA A 158 8.18 42.63 -6.13
CA ALA A 158 9.04 43.76 -5.80
C ALA A 158 8.16 45.01 -5.61
N SER A 159 7.34 45.03 -4.54
CA SER A 159 6.58 46.22 -4.18
C SER A 159 7.56 47.31 -3.73
N PRO A 160 7.46 48.55 -4.25
CA PRO A 160 8.43 49.62 -4.01
C PRO A 160 8.31 50.28 -2.63
N ASP A 161 7.72 49.63 -1.63
CA ASP A 161 7.78 50.12 -0.24
C ASP A 161 9.21 50.10 0.34
N GLY A 162 10.17 49.52 -0.39
CA GLY A 162 11.58 49.80 -0.22
C GLY A 162 11.94 51.21 -0.71
N ASN A 163 11.51 52.23 0.03
CA ASN A 163 12.17 53.52 0.22
C ASN A 163 13.32 53.84 -0.76
N VAL A 164 13.03 54.05 -2.05
CA VAL A 164 14.03 54.63 -2.96
C VAL A 164 13.85 56.12 -2.86
N GLY A 165 14.74 56.75 -2.10
CA GLY A 165 14.78 58.19 -1.90
C GLY A 165 14.64 58.94 -3.21
N ARG A 166 13.47 59.52 -3.44
CA ARG A 166 13.28 60.53 -4.46
C ARG A 166 14.05 61.76 -4.00
N TRP A 167 15.20 61.99 -4.62
CA TRP A 167 15.97 63.22 -4.47
C TRP A 167 15.04 64.40 -4.74
N SER A 168 14.80 65.17 -3.69
CA SER A 168 14.08 66.44 -3.75
C SER A 168 14.85 67.41 -4.62
N VAL A 169 14.30 67.72 -5.79
CA VAL A 169 14.50 69.03 -6.39
C VAL A 169 13.42 69.92 -5.78
N GLY A 170 13.85 70.95 -5.08
CA GLY A 170 13.02 71.80 -4.24
C GLY A 170 11.95 72.58 -4.99
N ASP A 171 10.87 72.79 -4.23
CA ASP A 171 10.03 73.98 -4.15
C ASP A 171 9.43 74.59 -5.43
N ALA A 172 8.19 74.18 -5.72
CA ALA A 172 7.18 75.12 -6.20
C ALA A 172 5.80 74.71 -5.68
N ARG A 173 5.48 75.30 -4.52
CA ARG A 173 4.19 75.37 -3.86
C ARG A 173 3.10 75.84 -4.82
N TRP A 174 2.17 74.95 -5.17
CA TRP A 174 0.81 75.32 -5.55
C TRP A 174 -0.15 74.60 -4.62
N THR A 175 -0.67 75.37 -3.67
CA THR A 175 -1.90 75.07 -2.96
C THR A 175 -3.05 75.54 -3.85
N ASP A 176 -3.92 74.64 -4.28
CA ASP A 176 -5.33 75.01 -4.35
C ASP A 176 -6.20 73.83 -3.91
N THR A 177 -7.03 74.18 -2.96
CA THR A 177 -8.08 73.40 -2.34
C THR A 177 -9.30 73.45 -3.24
N THR A 178 -9.96 72.33 -3.50
CA THR A 178 -11.42 72.17 -3.29
C THR A 178 -12.00 70.89 -3.91
N SER A 179 -13.06 70.45 -3.24
CA SER A 179 -14.12 69.54 -3.64
C SER A 179 -13.95 68.05 -3.32
N GLU A 180 -14.52 67.72 -2.15
CA GLU A 180 -15.18 66.46 -1.85
C GLU A 180 -15.84 65.78 -3.06
N SER A 181 -15.56 64.50 -3.23
CA SER A 181 -16.59 63.56 -3.67
C SER A 181 -16.60 62.34 -2.76
N ARG A 182 -17.77 62.17 -2.13
CA ARG A 182 -18.16 61.16 -1.16
C ARG A 182 -18.70 59.94 -1.91
N ARG A 183 -18.07 58.77 -1.80
CA ARG A 183 -18.73 57.47 -2.05
C ARG A 183 -18.24 56.39 -1.07
N THR A 184 -19.12 56.15 -0.11
CA THR A 184 -19.41 54.95 0.69
C THR A 184 -18.66 53.66 0.31
N ASN A 185 -17.86 53.16 1.24
CA ASN A 185 -17.41 51.76 1.26
C ASN A 185 -18.41 50.96 2.10
N VAL A 186 -18.97 49.89 1.52
CA VAL A 186 -20.02 49.07 2.11
C VAL A 186 -19.41 47.75 2.55
N GLY A 187 -19.59 47.42 3.84
CA GLY A 187 -19.85 46.06 4.29
C GLY A 187 -18.66 45.14 4.48
N GLU A 188 -17.94 45.32 5.59
CA GLU A 188 -17.16 44.26 6.21
C GLU A 188 -18.11 43.40 7.08
N ILE A 189 -18.35 42.16 6.66
CA ILE A 189 -19.06 41.16 7.47
C ILE A 189 -18.05 40.18 8.06
N SER A 190 -17.58 40.50 9.26
CA SER A 190 -16.87 39.57 10.13
C SER A 190 -17.89 38.66 10.82
N ALA A 191 -18.00 37.41 10.39
CA ALA A 191 -18.73 36.36 11.10
C ALA A 191 -17.75 35.26 11.53
N GLY A 192 -17.10 35.48 12.68
CA GLY A 192 -16.34 34.45 13.38
C GLY A 192 -17.29 33.52 14.12
N TRP A 193 -17.31 32.24 13.76
CA TRP A 193 -17.98 31.20 14.55
C TRP A 193 -16.93 30.25 15.11
N GLY A 194 -17.06 30.03 16.41
CA GLY A 194 -16.04 29.50 17.28
C GLY A 194 -15.74 28.02 17.08
N THR A 195 -14.51 27.70 17.42
CA THR A 195 -13.96 26.36 17.59
C THR A 195 -14.55 25.70 18.85
N ALA A 196 -15.16 24.52 18.70
CA ALA A 196 -15.44 23.62 19.82
C ALA A 196 -14.46 22.44 19.74
N GLY A 197 -13.42 22.49 20.57
CA GLY A 197 -12.48 21.38 20.75
C GLY A 197 -13.00 20.40 21.80
N GLU A 198 -13.11 19.12 21.43
CA GLU A 198 -13.28 18.02 22.39
C GLU A 198 -12.03 17.15 22.46
N LYS A 199 -11.67 16.86 23.70
CA LYS A 199 -10.37 16.36 24.17
C LYS A 199 -10.25 14.85 23.94
N MET A 200 -9.35 14.40 23.06
CA MET A 200 -8.95 13.00 23.01
C MET A 200 -7.71 12.78 23.90
N LYS A 201 -7.89 12.00 24.97
CA LYS A 201 -6.84 11.61 25.93
C LYS A 201 -5.79 10.72 25.26
N GLN A 202 -4.60 11.26 25.03
CA GLN A 202 -3.41 10.46 24.71
C GLN A 202 -2.92 9.74 25.97
N ARG A 203 -2.78 8.42 25.88
CA ARG A 203 -2.14 7.57 26.90
C ARG A 203 -0.68 7.38 26.49
N ASN A 204 0.22 7.94 27.28
CA ASN A 204 1.66 7.75 27.14
C ASN A 204 2.02 6.36 27.71
N SER A 205 2.54 5.48 26.86
CA SER A 205 3.31 4.32 27.31
C SER A 205 4.78 4.67 27.16
N ALA A 206 5.42 5.01 28.27
CA ALA A 206 6.86 5.05 28.40
C ALA A 206 7.36 3.60 28.46
N GLY A 207 8.34 3.27 27.63
CA GLY A 207 8.95 1.94 27.55
C GLY A 207 10.34 2.06 26.94
N ASP A 208 11.28 2.30 27.85
CA ASP A 208 12.73 2.13 27.86
C ASP A 208 13.47 1.74 26.57
N GLY A 209 14.50 2.54 26.28
CA GLY A 209 15.49 2.26 25.27
C GLY A 209 16.31 1.01 25.56
N VAL A 210 16.49 0.19 24.54
CA VAL A 210 17.55 -0.81 24.48
C VAL A 210 18.47 -0.46 23.32
N SER A 211 19.74 -0.39 23.69
CA SER A 211 20.89 -0.03 22.89
C SER A 211 21.19 -1.01 21.75
N ASP A 212 21.76 -0.41 20.71
CA ASP A 212 22.51 -0.97 19.58
C ASP A 212 23.29 -2.26 19.89
N ALA A 213 23.03 -3.30 19.10
CA ALA A 213 23.86 -4.48 19.01
C ALA A 213 23.93 -4.97 17.57
N GLY A 214 24.97 -4.53 16.87
CA GLY A 214 25.86 -5.43 16.13
C GLY A 214 25.28 -6.10 14.89
N ALA A 215 25.65 -5.53 13.74
CA ALA A 215 25.63 -6.19 12.44
C ALA A 215 26.28 -7.59 12.51
N SER A 216 25.53 -8.62 12.11
CA SER A 216 26.11 -9.91 11.72
C SER A 216 25.32 -10.46 10.53
N GLU A 217 25.90 -10.28 9.34
CA GLU A 217 25.49 -10.95 8.11
C GLU A 217 25.53 -12.46 8.30
N LYS A 218 24.36 -13.09 8.41
CA LYS A 218 24.25 -14.55 8.40
C LYS A 218 23.25 -14.98 7.34
N LYS A 219 23.83 -15.23 6.17
CA LYS A 219 23.25 -15.74 4.93
C LYS A 219 22.86 -17.23 5.11
N TRP A 220 21.69 -17.50 5.69
CA TRP A 220 21.23 -18.87 5.93
C TRP A 220 20.31 -19.34 4.81
N TRP A 221 20.86 -20.18 3.95
CA TRP A 221 20.11 -21.06 3.05
C TRP A 221 20.39 -22.52 3.43
N ARG A 222 19.34 -23.34 3.31
CA ARG A 222 19.32 -24.79 3.09
C ARG A 222 18.82 -25.71 4.23
N TRP A 223 17.97 -26.64 3.78
CA TRP A 223 17.59 -27.97 4.31
C TRP A 223 16.55 -28.10 5.43
N GLY A 224 15.70 -29.12 5.24
CA GLY A 224 14.77 -29.67 6.22
C GLY A 224 13.63 -30.46 5.58
N ASN A 225 13.89 -31.70 5.16
CA ASN A 225 12.85 -32.70 4.86
C ASN A 225 12.35 -33.24 6.20
N SER A 226 11.12 -32.94 6.62
CA SER A 226 10.54 -33.51 7.85
C SER A 226 9.52 -34.59 7.52
N THR A 227 9.87 -35.84 7.75
CA THR A 227 8.94 -36.96 7.85
C THR A 227 8.34 -36.97 9.26
N SER A 228 7.06 -36.62 9.39
CA SER A 228 6.32 -36.73 10.65
C SER A 228 5.65 -38.10 10.76
N SER A 229 5.94 -38.83 11.83
CA SER A 229 5.24 -40.05 12.21
C SER A 229 4.02 -39.71 13.08
N SER A 230 2.88 -40.25 12.67
CA SER A 230 1.58 -40.16 13.33
C SER A 230 1.49 -41.16 14.47
N THR A 231 0.91 -40.76 15.61
CA THR A 231 0.44 -41.67 16.66
C THR A 231 -1.06 -41.50 16.85
N THR A 232 -1.74 -42.64 16.85
CA THR A 232 -3.19 -42.80 16.99
C THR A 232 -3.56 -42.86 18.47
N ALA A 233 -4.58 -42.10 18.87
CA ALA A 233 -5.28 -42.30 20.14
C ALA A 233 -6.79 -42.28 19.90
N THR A 234 -7.40 -43.45 20.06
CA THR A 234 -8.83 -43.74 19.97
C THR A 234 -9.47 -43.52 21.34
N ILE A 235 -10.50 -42.66 21.44
CA ILE A 235 -11.43 -42.62 22.58
C ILE A 235 -12.87 -42.45 22.08
N ALA A 236 -13.76 -43.08 22.84
CA ALA A 236 -15.12 -43.54 22.57
C ALA A 236 -16.23 -42.46 22.42
N THR A 237 -17.31 -42.94 21.80
CA THR A 237 -18.68 -42.42 21.64
C THR A 237 -19.38 -42.18 22.99
N PRO A 238 -20.27 -41.16 23.13
CA PRO A 238 -21.70 -41.41 22.87
C PRO A 238 -22.56 -40.20 22.42
N SER A 239 -23.70 -40.55 21.81
CA SER A 239 -25.04 -39.95 21.95
C SER A 239 -25.35 -38.53 21.42
N ALA A 240 -26.17 -38.54 20.36
CA ALA A 240 -27.33 -37.67 20.13
C ALA A 240 -27.10 -36.15 20.01
N ALA A 241 -26.68 -35.71 18.84
CA ALA A 241 -27.13 -34.46 18.24
C ALA A 241 -27.03 -34.61 16.70
N GLU A 242 -28.01 -34.06 16.01
CA GLU A 242 -28.26 -34.25 14.57
C GLU A 242 -27.03 -33.98 13.68
N PRO A 243 -26.94 -34.67 12.53
CA PRO A 243 -25.73 -34.66 11.73
C PRO A 243 -25.57 -33.30 11.05
N ALA A 244 -24.65 -32.49 11.58
CA ALA A 244 -23.86 -31.56 10.77
C ALA A 244 -22.87 -32.37 9.91
N GLU A 245 -23.38 -33.33 9.14
CA GLU A 245 -22.60 -34.15 8.24
C GLU A 245 -22.40 -33.39 6.92
N ASP A 246 -21.14 -33.40 6.49
CA ASP A 246 -20.73 -33.34 5.09
C ASP A 246 -20.58 -31.96 4.42
N VAL A 247 -20.54 -30.84 5.16
CA VAL A 247 -20.02 -29.60 4.54
C VAL A 247 -18.50 -29.71 4.34
N GLU A 248 -17.78 -30.24 5.33
CA GLU A 248 -16.33 -30.44 5.24
C GLU A 248 -15.98 -31.57 4.26
N ALA A 249 -16.76 -32.66 4.22
CA ALA A 249 -16.50 -33.77 3.30
C ALA A 249 -16.91 -33.43 1.84
N SER A 250 -17.99 -32.68 1.62
CA SER A 250 -18.31 -32.06 0.31
C SER A 250 -17.21 -31.12 -0.16
N VAL A 251 -16.74 -30.23 0.73
CA VAL A 251 -15.63 -29.33 0.42
C VAL A 251 -14.35 -30.11 0.17
N THR A 252 -14.01 -31.13 0.95
CA THR A 252 -12.78 -31.92 0.71
C THR A 252 -12.87 -32.74 -0.58
N SER A 253 -14.04 -33.21 -0.99
CA SER A 253 -14.27 -33.86 -2.29
C SER A 253 -14.10 -32.87 -3.45
N ILE A 254 -14.66 -31.66 -3.32
CA ILE A 254 -14.44 -30.56 -4.27
C ILE A 254 -12.95 -30.17 -4.30
N LEU A 255 -12.31 -30.04 -3.15
CA LEU A 255 -10.89 -29.72 -3.02
C LEU A 255 -10.00 -30.84 -3.56
N SER A 256 -10.37 -32.12 -3.41
CA SER A 256 -9.66 -33.27 -3.97
C SER A 256 -9.66 -33.19 -5.51
N LYS A 257 -10.83 -32.94 -6.10
CA LYS A 257 -10.96 -32.72 -7.56
C LYS A 257 -10.16 -31.50 -8.02
N LEU A 258 -10.22 -30.40 -7.26
CA LEU A 258 -9.47 -29.18 -7.55
C LEU A 258 -7.95 -29.35 -7.32
N ARG A 259 -7.54 -30.23 -6.39
CA ARG A 259 -6.14 -30.58 -6.10
C ARG A 259 -5.52 -31.32 -7.28
N ALA A 260 -6.29 -32.16 -7.96
CA ALA A 260 -5.89 -32.79 -9.21
C ALA A 260 -5.70 -31.76 -10.36
N CYS A 261 -6.33 -30.58 -10.28
CA CYS A 261 -6.19 -29.50 -11.27
C CYS A 261 -5.21 -28.38 -10.82
N MET A 262 -4.33 -28.65 -9.85
CA MET A 262 -3.46 -27.62 -9.26
C MET A 262 -2.52 -27.02 -10.31
N VAL A 263 -2.82 -25.77 -10.67
CA VAL A 263 -2.30 -25.02 -11.81
C VAL A 263 -2.98 -25.49 -13.09
N TYR A 264 -3.71 -24.60 -13.73
CA TYR A 264 -4.20 -24.81 -15.10
C TYR A 264 -2.98 -24.86 -16.02
N CYS A 265 -2.28 -25.99 -16.02
CA CYS A 265 -1.41 -26.40 -17.09
C CYS A 265 -2.18 -27.48 -17.82
N PRO A 266 -2.75 -27.21 -19.01
CA PRO A 266 -3.29 -28.29 -19.81
C PRO A 266 -2.16 -29.32 -20.00
N ASP A 267 -2.42 -30.56 -19.59
CA ASP A 267 -1.51 -31.65 -19.94
C ASP A 267 -1.35 -31.66 -21.46
N ASP A 268 -0.12 -31.53 -21.95
CA ASP A 268 0.25 -31.82 -23.33
C ASP A 268 0.11 -33.34 -23.57
N LYS A 269 -1.14 -33.83 -23.58
CA LYS A 269 -1.51 -35.20 -23.93
C LYS A 269 -2.72 -35.22 -24.84
N LYS A 270 -2.66 -34.45 -25.91
CA LYS A 270 -3.26 -34.84 -27.19
C LYS A 270 -2.30 -34.50 -28.33
N SER A 271 -1.11 -35.09 -28.29
CA SER A 271 -0.51 -35.54 -29.54
C SER A 271 -1.40 -36.67 -30.06
N SER A 272 -2.48 -36.31 -30.77
CA SER A 272 -3.03 -37.20 -31.77
C SER A 272 -1.90 -37.52 -32.73
N ALA A 273 -1.53 -38.80 -32.73
CA ALA A 273 -0.76 -39.46 -33.77
C ALA A 273 -1.36 -39.19 -35.17
#